data_AF-A0A357F4Y0-F1
#
_entry.id   AF-A0A357F4Y0-F1
#
_cell.length_a   1.000
_cell.length_b   1.000
_cell.length_c   1.000
_cell.angle_alpha   90.00
_cell.angle_beta   90.00
_cell.angle_gamma   90.00
#
_symmetry.space_group_name_H-M   'P 1'
#
loop_
_entity.id
_entity.type
_entity.pdbx_description
1 polymer ?
#
loop_
_entity_poly.entity_id
_entity_poly.type
_entity_poly.pdbx_seq_one_letter_code
_entity_poly.pdbx_strand_id
1 'polypeptide(L)'
;YEKTTDAADRKRRALVLGTDGEDRVSFYTQKMLFDMLREIDVQIFVVGFVDELSPSGGFIGKSDQSKAKSFLTKLADETGGKAYFPMSVTELSSIAADIGSEMRTQYSIGYIPSNDRQDGTYRNIRVSVKDGPGSQKRIAIARTGRIAEPTEGAPSLKTDNNNPKK
;
A
#
# COMPACT_ATOMS: atom_id res chain seq x y z
N TYR A 1 11.66 17.02 13.06
CA TYR A 1 10.42 16.81 12.28
C TYR A 1 9.34 17.65 12.93
N GLU A 2 9.03 18.81 12.36
CA GLU A 2 7.88 19.61 12.80
C GLU A 2 6.59 18.98 12.29
N LYS A 3 5.66 18.74 13.20
CA LYS A 3 4.31 18.31 12.88
C LYS A 3 3.58 19.55 12.37
N THR A 4 3.54 19.75 11.05
CA THR A 4 2.73 20.80 10.43
C THR A 4 1.25 20.54 10.72
N THR A 5 0.58 21.53 11.30
CA THR A 5 -0.83 21.51 11.71
C THR A 5 -1.78 22.01 10.62
N ASP A 6 -1.25 22.41 9.47
CA ASP A 6 -2.06 22.98 8.39
C ASP A 6 -2.54 21.88 7.45
N ALA A 7 -3.86 21.65 7.39
CA ALA A 7 -4.46 20.61 6.55
C ALA A 7 -4.18 20.83 5.04
N ALA A 8 -3.91 22.07 4.65
CA ALA A 8 -3.51 22.45 3.30
C ALA A 8 -2.05 22.14 2.95
N ASP A 9 -1.18 21.93 3.95
CA ASP A 9 0.26 21.69 3.76
C ASP A 9 0.66 20.22 3.93
N ARG A 10 -0.34 19.31 3.96
CA ARG A 10 -0.11 17.86 3.76
C ARG A 10 0.36 17.63 2.32
N LYS A 11 1.64 17.90 2.06
CA LYS A 11 2.34 17.48 0.86
C LYS A 11 2.20 15.97 0.75
N ARG A 12 1.42 15.53 -0.23
CA ARG A 12 1.25 14.11 -0.56
C ARG A 12 2.62 13.54 -0.93
N ARG A 13 3.00 12.45 -0.29
CA ARG A 13 4.29 11.80 -0.48
C ARG A 13 4.09 10.54 -1.31
N ALA A 14 4.95 10.35 -2.31
CA ALA A 14 5.04 9.09 -3.04
C ALA A 14 6.41 8.46 -2.79
N LEU A 15 6.44 7.13 -2.71
CA LEU A 15 7.65 6.32 -2.66
C LEU A 15 7.63 5.36 -3.85
N VAL A 16 8.71 5.36 -4.63
CA VAL A 16 8.94 4.31 -5.64
C VAL A 16 9.92 3.31 -5.03
N LEU A 17 9.48 2.06 -4.87
CA LEU A 17 10.23 0.99 -4.23
C LEU A 17 10.63 -0.06 -5.28
N GLY A 18 11.93 -0.26 -5.50
CA GLY A 18 12.47 -1.38 -6.26
C GLY A 18 12.95 -2.50 -5.34
N THR A 19 12.48 -3.73 -5.50
CA THR A 19 12.85 -4.87 -4.62
C THR A 19 12.52 -6.22 -5.25
N ASP A 20 13.18 -7.29 -4.82
CA ASP A 20 12.83 -8.69 -5.12
C ASP A 20 11.67 -9.22 -4.25
N GLY A 21 11.31 -8.50 -3.18
CA GLY A 21 10.21 -8.86 -2.28
C GLY A 21 10.55 -9.98 -1.29
N GLU A 22 11.80 -10.40 -1.18
CA GLU A 22 12.26 -11.30 -0.11
C GLU A 22 12.56 -10.52 1.17
N ASP A 23 11.91 -10.91 2.26
CA ASP A 23 12.29 -10.45 3.59
C ASP A 23 13.34 -11.40 4.19
N ARG A 24 14.51 -10.86 4.56
CA ARG A 24 15.63 -11.63 5.12
C ARG A 24 15.82 -11.37 6.61
N VAL A 25 15.98 -10.11 7.00
CA VAL A 25 16.33 -9.70 8.37
C VAL A 25 15.63 -8.38 8.74
N SER A 26 14.31 -8.34 8.61
CA SER A 26 13.54 -7.15 9.01
C SER A 26 13.40 -7.04 10.52
N PHE A 27 13.63 -5.83 11.05
CA PHE A 27 13.36 -5.50 12.45
C PHE A 27 11.85 -5.45 12.75
N TYR A 28 11.05 -4.97 11.80
CA TYR A 28 9.60 -4.86 11.92
C TYR A 28 8.92 -6.07 11.31
N THR A 29 7.91 -6.60 12.01
CA THR A 29 7.06 -7.66 11.45
C THR A 29 6.18 -7.10 10.34
N GLN A 30 5.74 -7.99 9.43
CA GLN A 30 4.79 -7.64 8.38
C GLN A 30 3.52 -6.95 8.92
N LYS A 31 3.01 -7.39 10.08
CA LYS A 31 1.84 -6.77 10.71
C LYS A 31 2.12 -5.32 11.09
N MET A 32 3.25 -5.06 11.77
CA MET A 32 3.64 -3.71 12.18
C MET A 32 3.85 -2.79 10.97
N LEU A 33 4.41 -3.33 9.88
CA LEU A 33 4.54 -2.59 8.63
C LEU A 33 3.17 -2.15 8.10
N PHE A 34 2.21 -3.06 7.96
CA PHE A 34 0.88 -2.70 7.44
C PHE A 34 0.10 -1.78 8.38
N ASP A 35 0.25 -1.94 9.69
CA ASP A 35 -0.36 -1.02 10.66
C ASP A 35 0.22 0.41 10.50
N MET A 36 1.55 0.52 10.34
CA MET A 36 2.20 1.80 10.06
C MET A 36 1.74 2.42 8.74
N LEU A 37 1.65 1.62 7.66
CA LEU A 37 1.22 2.09 6.34
C LEU A 37 -0.20 2.65 6.33
N ARG A 38 -1.09 2.15 7.19
CA ARG A 38 -2.45 2.65 7.36
C ARG A 38 -2.49 4.02 8.04
N GLU A 39 -1.55 4.29 8.93
CA GLU A 39 -1.48 5.54 9.69
C GLU A 39 -0.78 6.66 8.88
N ILE A 40 0.23 6.33 8.08
CA ILE A 40 0.98 7.32 7.31
C ILE A 40 0.31 7.68 5.99
N ASP A 41 0.40 8.95 5.59
CA ASP A 41 -0.09 9.44 4.29
C ASP A 41 1.01 9.38 3.22
N VAL A 42 1.39 8.17 2.83
CA VAL A 42 2.30 7.89 1.70
C VAL A 42 1.61 6.98 0.68
N GLN A 43 1.91 7.18 -0.60
CA GLN A 43 1.52 6.29 -1.69
C GLN A 43 2.75 5.54 -2.18
N ILE A 44 2.71 4.20 -2.26
CA ILE A 44 3.87 3.38 -2.63
C ILE A 44 3.64 2.74 -4.01
N PHE A 45 4.50 3.06 -4.96
CA PHE A 45 4.60 2.37 -6.25
C PHE A 45 5.73 1.36 -6.17
N VAL A 46 5.43 0.08 -6.43
CA VAL A 46 6.40 -1.01 -6.28
C VAL A 46 6.83 -1.51 -7.65
N VAL A 47 8.13 -1.67 -7.87
CA VAL A 47 8.72 -2.36 -9.01
C VAL A 47 9.40 -3.61 -8.49
N GLY A 48 8.74 -4.77 -8.68
CA GLY A 48 9.14 -6.06 -8.15
C GLY A 48 9.95 -6.90 -9.13
N PHE A 49 11.20 -7.23 -8.80
CA PHE A 49 12.10 -8.10 -9.58
C PHE A 49 12.07 -9.53 -9.01
N VAL A 50 11.05 -10.28 -9.40
CA VAL A 50 10.69 -11.58 -8.80
C VAL A 50 10.91 -12.76 -9.75
N ASP A 51 11.57 -12.52 -10.88
CA ASP A 51 11.85 -13.49 -11.94
C ASP A 51 12.92 -14.52 -11.55
N GLU A 52 13.89 -14.12 -10.74
CA GLU A 52 14.92 -15.01 -10.19
C GLU A 52 14.40 -15.93 -9.06
N LEU A 53 13.21 -15.63 -8.51
CA LEU A 53 12.60 -16.44 -7.46
C LEU A 53 12.01 -17.73 -8.05
N SER A 54 12.13 -18.83 -7.30
CA SER A 54 11.60 -20.12 -7.71
C SER A 54 10.11 -20.00 -8.10
N PRO A 55 9.74 -20.28 -9.36
CA PRO A 55 8.36 -20.24 -9.81
C PRO A 55 7.60 -21.50 -9.39
N SER A 56 8.32 -22.56 -9.00
CA SER A 56 7.76 -23.85 -8.60
C SER A 56 7.46 -23.86 -7.11
N GLY A 57 6.18 -23.85 -6.77
CA GLY A 57 5.70 -24.21 -5.43
C GLY A 57 5.63 -25.73 -5.30
N GLY A 58 5.91 -26.28 -4.11
CA GLY A 58 5.63 -27.68 -3.83
C GLY A 58 4.14 -28.00 -3.95
N PHE A 59 3.76 -29.29 -3.92
CA PHE A 59 2.38 -29.78 -4.11
C PHE A 59 1.28 -29.10 -3.26
N ILE A 60 1.64 -28.41 -2.19
CA ILE A 60 0.71 -27.81 -1.20
C ILE A 60 0.94 -26.29 -1.03
N GLY A 61 2.02 -25.71 -1.58
CA GLY A 61 2.46 -24.35 -1.25
C GLY A 61 2.55 -23.41 -2.45
N LYS A 62 2.31 -22.10 -2.22
CA LYS A 62 2.66 -21.06 -3.18
C LYS A 62 4.18 -21.04 -3.41
N SER A 63 4.58 -20.78 -4.65
CA SER A 63 5.99 -20.53 -5.00
C SER A 63 6.50 -19.25 -4.34
N ASP A 64 7.81 -19.14 -4.17
CA ASP A 64 8.41 -17.96 -3.54
C ASP A 64 8.15 -16.71 -4.39
N GLN A 65 8.18 -16.86 -5.72
CA GLN A 65 7.73 -15.82 -6.65
C GLN A 65 6.28 -15.38 -6.38
N SER A 66 5.35 -16.33 -6.17
CA SER A 66 3.94 -16.00 -5.92
C SER A 66 3.75 -15.30 -4.56
N LYS A 67 4.52 -15.69 -3.54
CA LYS A 67 4.52 -15.04 -2.23
C LYS A 67 5.03 -13.60 -2.33
N ALA A 68 6.16 -13.38 -2.99
CA ALA A 68 6.74 -12.06 -3.21
C ALA A 68 5.78 -11.15 -3.99
N LYS A 69 5.24 -11.62 -5.12
CA LYS A 69 4.21 -10.88 -5.87
C LYS A 69 3.02 -10.50 -4.99
N SER A 70 2.47 -11.46 -4.24
CA SER A 70 1.33 -11.21 -3.36
C SER A 70 1.64 -10.17 -2.28
N PHE A 71 2.83 -10.23 -1.69
CA PHE A 71 3.27 -9.28 -0.66
C PHE A 71 3.43 -7.86 -1.22
N LEU A 72 4.15 -7.73 -2.33
CA LEU A 72 4.42 -6.45 -2.98
C LEU A 72 3.16 -5.80 -3.53
N THR A 73 2.23 -6.57 -4.11
CA THR A 73 0.90 -6.07 -4.49
C THR A 73 0.15 -5.55 -3.28
N LYS A 74 0.11 -6.30 -2.17
CA LYS A 74 -0.57 -5.86 -0.95
C LYS A 74 0.02 -4.58 -0.38
N LEU A 75 1.35 -4.42 -0.43
CA LEU A 75 2.06 -3.22 0.00
C LEU A 75 1.60 -1.98 -0.79
N ALA A 76 1.52 -2.11 -2.11
CA ALA A 76 1.04 -1.04 -2.99
C ALA A 76 -0.44 -0.73 -2.73
N ASP A 77 -1.30 -1.75 -2.68
CA ASP A 77 -2.75 -1.60 -2.51
C ASP A 77 -3.12 -0.91 -1.18
N GLU A 78 -2.45 -1.28 -0.08
CA GLU A 78 -2.71 -0.67 1.24
C GLU A 78 -2.49 0.85 1.22
N THR A 79 -1.54 1.32 0.41
CA THR A 79 -1.19 2.73 0.28
C THR A 79 -1.89 3.44 -0.88
N GLY A 80 -2.70 2.71 -1.65
CA GLY A 80 -3.36 3.21 -2.85
C GLY A 80 -2.41 3.47 -4.02
N GLY A 81 -1.25 2.80 -4.06
CA GLY A 81 -0.33 2.81 -5.19
C GLY A 81 -0.53 1.61 -6.12
N LYS A 82 0.52 1.23 -6.86
CA LYS A 82 0.47 0.13 -7.85
C LYS A 82 1.77 -0.67 -7.84
N ALA A 83 1.65 -1.99 -8.00
CA ALA A 83 2.78 -2.88 -8.16
C ALA A 83 2.99 -3.25 -9.64
N TYR A 84 4.25 -3.22 -10.07
CA TYR A 84 4.71 -3.56 -11.40
C TYR A 84 5.72 -4.71 -11.28
N PHE A 85 5.64 -5.68 -12.19
CA PHE A 85 6.56 -6.83 -12.21
C PHE A 85 7.14 -6.96 -13.62
N PRO A 86 8.12 -6.12 -13.99
CA PRO A 86 8.71 -6.16 -15.33
C PRO A 86 9.36 -7.52 -15.58
N MET A 87 9.28 -8.01 -16.82
CA MET A 87 10.02 -9.20 -17.25
C MET A 87 11.36 -8.82 -17.90
N SER A 88 11.55 -7.53 -18.19
CA SER A 88 12.75 -7.01 -18.84
C SER A 88 13.03 -5.55 -18.44
N VAL A 89 14.30 -5.16 -18.51
CA VAL A 89 14.76 -3.79 -18.19
C VAL A 89 14.14 -2.74 -19.12
N THR A 90 13.78 -3.13 -20.36
CA THR A 90 13.19 -2.22 -21.35
C THR A 90 11.80 -1.73 -20.94
N GLU A 91 11.10 -2.44 -20.06
CA GLU A 91 9.80 -2.03 -19.51
C GLU A 91 9.91 -0.93 -18.44
N LEU A 92 11.10 -0.68 -17.87
CA LEU A 92 11.24 0.30 -16.79
C LEU A 92 10.88 1.72 -17.24
N SER A 93 11.17 2.08 -18.49
CA SER A 93 10.83 3.39 -19.05
C SER A 93 9.31 3.60 -19.14
N SER A 94 8.56 2.58 -19.55
CA SER A 94 7.10 2.68 -19.63
C SER A 94 6.47 2.67 -18.23
N ILE A 95 7.00 1.88 -17.30
CA ILE A 95 6.58 1.87 -15.89
C ILE A 95 6.80 3.25 -15.25
N ALA A 96 7.98 3.87 -15.46
CA ALA A 96 8.27 5.19 -14.92
C ALA A 96 7.32 6.26 -15.48
N ALA A 97 6.97 6.17 -16.77
CA ALA A 97 5.98 7.06 -17.39
C ALA A 97 4.57 6.87 -16.80
N ASP A 98 4.15 5.62 -16.57
CA ASP A 98 2.87 5.27 -15.95
C ASP A 98 2.79 5.83 -14.51
N ILE A 99 3.82 5.59 -13.68
CA ILE A 99 3.92 6.14 -12.32
C ILE A 99 3.82 7.67 -12.36
N GLY A 100 4.54 8.32 -13.26
CA GLY A 100 4.47 9.78 -13.42
C GLY A 100 3.07 10.27 -13.82
N SER A 101 2.34 9.50 -14.63
CA SER A 101 0.95 9.81 -15.01
C SER A 101 -0.02 9.65 -13.84
N GLU A 102 0.12 8.56 -13.07
CA GLU A 102 -0.67 8.28 -11.86
C GLU A 102 -0.45 9.36 -10.79
N MET A 103 0.80 9.81 -10.60
CA MET A 103 1.12 10.89 -9.67
C MET A 103 0.49 12.24 -10.08
N ARG A 104 0.24 12.45 -11.38
CA ARG A 104 -0.42 13.68 -11.89
C ARG A 104 -1.95 13.61 -11.86
N THR A 105 -2.51 12.41 -11.87
CA THR A 105 -3.96 12.18 -12.06
C THR A 105 -4.60 11.72 -10.75
N GLN A 106 -4.49 12.53 -9.70
CA GLN A 106 -5.10 12.21 -8.40
C GLN A 106 -6.45 12.91 -8.23
N TYR A 107 -7.45 12.12 -7.84
CA TYR A 107 -8.76 12.61 -7.45
C TYR A 107 -8.92 12.51 -5.93
N SER A 108 -9.50 13.54 -5.31
CA SER A 108 -9.96 13.49 -3.93
C SER A 108 -11.47 13.23 -3.92
N ILE A 109 -11.89 12.19 -3.21
CA ILE A 109 -13.30 11.82 -3.09
C ILE A 109 -13.63 11.80 -1.59
N GLY A 110 -14.61 12.60 -1.20
CA GLY A 110 -15.22 12.55 0.14
C GLY A 110 -16.44 11.63 0.13
N TYR A 111 -16.65 10.89 1.21
CA TYR A 111 -17.88 10.13 1.43
C TYR A 111 -18.26 10.22 2.92
N ILE A 112 -19.57 10.10 3.20
CA ILE A 112 -20.07 9.98 4.57
C ILE A 112 -20.23 8.49 4.87
N PRO A 113 -19.59 7.94 5.92
CA PRO A 113 -19.75 6.54 6.26
C PRO A 113 -21.15 6.26 6.78
N SER A 114 -21.70 5.09 6.44
CA SER A 114 -22.99 4.62 7.01
C SER A 114 -22.90 4.21 8.48
N ASN A 115 -21.69 3.98 8.98
CA ASN A 115 -21.38 3.74 10.39
C ASN A 115 -20.35 4.77 10.84
N ASP A 116 -20.79 5.70 11.67
CA ASP A 116 -20.05 6.84 12.20
C ASP A 116 -19.34 6.55 13.54
N ARG A 117 -19.47 5.32 14.06
CA ARG A 117 -18.82 4.93 15.32
C ARG A 117 -17.29 5.05 15.23
N GLN A 118 -16.74 5.73 16.22
CA GLN A 118 -15.32 5.98 16.44
C GLN A 118 -14.71 4.91 17.35
N ASP A 119 -14.76 3.65 16.90
CA ASP A 119 -14.44 2.47 17.72
C ASP A 119 -13.04 1.88 17.48
N GLY A 120 -12.17 2.58 16.74
CA GLY A 120 -10.83 2.08 16.43
C GLY A 120 -10.81 0.91 15.44
N THR A 121 -11.95 0.48 14.90
CA THR A 121 -12.00 -0.68 14.01
C THR A 121 -11.63 -0.30 12.57
N TYR A 122 -11.07 -1.27 11.85
CA TYR A 122 -10.73 -1.10 10.43
C TYR A 122 -11.99 -1.13 9.55
N ARG A 123 -12.10 -0.15 8.65
CA ARG A 123 -13.23 0.04 7.74
C ARG A 123 -12.74 -0.13 6.31
N ASN A 124 -13.16 -1.22 5.66
CA ASN A 124 -12.89 -1.46 4.25
C ASN A 124 -13.54 -0.39 3.37
N ILE A 125 -12.79 0.11 2.39
CA ILE A 125 -13.25 1.05 1.37
C ILE A 125 -13.06 0.37 0.01
N ARG A 126 -14.11 0.38 -0.81
CA ARG A 126 -14.06 -0.06 -2.19
C ARG A 126 -14.57 1.05 -3.09
N VAL A 127 -13.75 1.44 -4.06
CA VAL A 127 -14.11 2.42 -5.08
C VAL A 127 -14.38 1.67 -6.39
N SER A 128 -15.53 1.90 -6.98
CA SER A 128 -15.91 1.36 -8.29
C SER A 128 -16.20 2.50 -9.25
N VAL A 129 -15.62 2.46 -10.44
CA VAL A 129 -15.84 3.44 -11.50
C VAL A 129 -16.59 2.77 -12.66
N LYS A 130 -17.50 3.52 -13.28
CA LYS A 130 -18.18 3.06 -14.49
C LYS A 130 -17.23 3.09 -15.69
N ASP A 131 -17.50 2.23 -16.67
CA ASP A 131 -16.80 2.26 -17.95
C ASP A 131 -16.97 3.64 -18.63
N GLY A 132 -15.95 4.04 -19.38
CA GLY A 132 -15.95 5.26 -20.18
C GLY A 132 -16.69 5.11 -21.51
N PRO A 133 -16.72 6.19 -22.33
CA PRO A 133 -17.26 6.13 -23.68
C PRO A 133 -16.66 4.98 -24.49
N GLY A 134 -17.49 4.30 -25.28
CA GLY A 134 -17.04 3.13 -26.07
C GLY A 134 -16.65 1.91 -25.23
N SER A 135 -17.22 1.75 -24.02
CA SER A 135 -16.92 0.64 -23.11
C SER A 135 -15.46 0.60 -22.64
N GLN A 136 -14.79 1.75 -22.60
CA GLN A 136 -13.43 1.86 -22.08
C GLN A 136 -13.40 1.45 -20.60
N LYS A 137 -12.73 0.33 -20.29
CA LYS A 137 -12.57 -0.13 -18.91
C LYS A 137 -11.79 0.89 -18.10
N ARG A 138 -12.29 1.20 -16.90
CA ARG A 138 -11.65 2.09 -15.93
C ARG A 138 -11.49 1.35 -14.62
N ILE A 139 -10.37 1.56 -13.95
CA ILE A 139 -10.08 0.98 -12.64
C ILE A 139 -9.75 2.14 -11.73
N ALA A 140 -10.37 2.16 -10.55
CA ALA A 140 -10.00 3.09 -9.50
C ALA A 140 -8.94 2.45 -8.63
N ILE A 141 -7.82 3.14 -8.46
CA ILE A 141 -6.80 2.79 -7.47
C ILE A 141 -7.04 3.68 -6.26
N ALA A 142 -7.25 3.08 -5.10
CA ALA A 142 -7.54 3.78 -3.86
C ALA A 142 -7.06 2.95 -2.68
N ARG A 143 -6.83 3.60 -1.54
CA ARG A 143 -6.58 2.90 -0.27
C ARG A 143 -7.73 1.95 0.04
N THR A 144 -7.40 0.76 0.50
CA THR A 144 -8.37 -0.33 0.74
C THR A 144 -9.21 -0.14 2.00
N GLY A 145 -8.90 0.87 2.82
CA GLY A 145 -9.66 1.18 4.03
C GLY A 145 -9.05 2.26 4.90
N ARG A 146 -9.63 2.43 6.08
CA ARG A 146 -9.18 3.37 7.12
C ARG A 146 -9.46 2.80 8.51
N ILE A 147 -8.73 3.28 9.51
CA ILE A 147 -9.09 3.06 10.92
C ILE A 147 -10.11 4.14 11.31
N ALA A 148 -11.18 3.76 12.01
CA ALA A 148 -12.07 4.75 12.62
C ALA A 148 -11.30 5.42 13.77
N GLU A 149 -11.09 6.75 13.70
CA GLU A 149 -10.39 7.48 14.76
C GLU A 149 -11.09 7.20 16.09
N PRO A 150 -10.38 6.68 17.11
CA PRO A 150 -10.97 6.50 18.42
C PRO A 150 -11.21 7.87 19.04
N THR A 151 -12.38 8.08 19.64
CA THR A 151 -12.63 9.25 20.49
C THR A 151 -11.54 9.33 21.57
N GLU A 152 -10.92 10.50 21.74
CA GLU A 152 -9.71 10.72 22.56
C GLU A 152 -9.63 9.83 23.82
N GLY A 153 -8.56 9.03 23.93
CA GLY A 153 -8.25 8.24 25.14
C GLY A 153 -7.84 6.79 24.91
N ALA A 154 -7.98 6.23 23.71
CA ALA A 154 -7.54 4.86 23.42
C ALA A 154 -6.24 4.86 22.59
N PRO A 155 -5.06 4.50 23.17
CA PRO A 155 -3.84 4.38 22.39
C PRO A 155 -3.95 3.19 21.41
N SER A 156 -3.76 3.44 20.11
CA SER A 156 -3.85 2.40 19.05
C SER A 156 -2.60 1.52 18.93
N LEU A 157 -1.50 1.86 19.61
CA LEU A 157 -0.31 1.03 19.64
C LEU A 157 0.24 1.01 21.07
N LYS A 158 0.05 -0.12 21.78
CA LYS A 158 0.93 -0.43 22.91
C LYS A 158 2.31 -0.66 22.32
N THR A 159 3.27 0.19 22.64
CA THR A 159 4.68 -0.10 22.41
C THR A 159 5.04 -1.29 23.29
N ASP A 160 5.06 -2.49 22.70
CA ASP A 160 5.69 -3.64 23.33
C ASP A 160 7.19 -3.33 23.44
N ASN A 161 7.57 -2.78 24.58
CA ASN A 161 8.96 -2.60 25.00
C ASN A 161 9.57 -3.98 25.26
N ASN A 162 9.86 -4.73 24.20
CA ASN A 162 10.75 -5.88 24.28
C ASN A 162 12.19 -5.38 24.18
N ASN A 163 12.72 -5.07 25.36
CA ASN A 163 14.14 -4.90 25.65
C ASN A 163 14.94 -6.10 25.11
N PRO A 164 16.03 -5.93 24.35
CA PRO A 164 16.90 -7.04 24.01
C PRO A 164 17.63 -7.49 25.29
N LYS A 165 17.35 -8.70 25.76
CA LYS A 165 18.25 -9.35 26.72
C LYS A 165 19.52 -9.75 25.98
N LYS A 166 20.65 -9.44 26.65
CA LYS A 166 22.05 -9.73 26.32
C LYS A 166 22.29 -11.04 25.57
#